data_AF-A0AAW7P9P2-F1
#
_entry.id   AF-A0AAW7P9P2-F1
#
_cell.length_a   1.000
_cell.length_b   1.000
_cell.length_c   1.000
_cell.angle_alpha   90.00
_cell.angle_beta   90.00
_cell.angle_gamma   90.00
#
_symmetry.space_group_name_H-M   'P 1'
#
loop_
_entity.id
_entity.type
_entity.pdbx_description
1 polymer ?
#
loop_
_entity_poly.entity_id
_entity_poly.type
_entity_poly.pdbx_seq_one_letter_code
_entity_poly.pdbx_strand_id
1 'polypeptide(L)'
;MKKLMRSKLVQVLFLVIAITGGVLAYSAYRKHKLTQFVMWSPRAKIIDYEFIANHKAVAISWDNEAELKEAKEAKKYDPRIDIRNNRVEMHGERFIIRQSYKLKSAAYKYWLSEKDKVPYLKSNIPEKGEYWLLDVYDTKDNTIKQKTYDVFKMVREYNKNYVPINVADSPKLLQSEEGKTYLPIKMAVNSKSNSKTFIGIIDIETGKIISKTSSGKTGKDFYDVNQKAWQNKEGLEDLLNKYDRLSNQHFNFVWSAFWFTKKVQTDSLASKYPKVYDILSKDSLSELYFLGKEDVRFKISFLKLVVPKDTNIFKNLTIPSTSSKDGKEHIFQSEEEFLEYYQSNLGEK
;
A
#
# COMPACT_ATOMS: atom_id res chain seq x y z
N MET A 1 -27.14 -54.88 -23.72
CA MET A 1 -26.87 -53.70 -22.86
C MET A 1 -27.25 -53.86 -21.39
N LYS A 2 -28.42 -54.41 -21.01
CA LYS A 2 -28.83 -54.57 -19.59
C LYS A 2 -27.91 -55.46 -18.72
N LYS A 3 -27.23 -56.48 -19.28
CA LYS A 3 -26.30 -57.37 -18.54
C LYS A 3 -24.92 -56.74 -18.27
N LEU A 4 -24.41 -55.89 -19.17
CA LEU A 4 -23.10 -55.22 -19.03
C LEU A 4 -23.11 -54.13 -17.95
N MET A 5 -24.22 -53.40 -17.79
CA MET A 5 -24.39 -52.38 -16.74
C MET A 5 -24.61 -52.92 -15.32
N ARG A 6 -24.78 -54.25 -15.14
CA ARG A 6 -24.84 -54.91 -13.82
C ARG A 6 -23.47 -55.35 -13.30
N SER A 7 -22.42 -55.25 -14.11
CA SER A 7 -21.06 -55.56 -13.69
C SER A 7 -20.57 -54.46 -12.74
N LYS A 8 -20.22 -54.82 -11.50
CA LYS A 8 -19.62 -53.90 -10.53
C LYS A 8 -18.38 -53.19 -11.10
N LEU A 9 -17.62 -53.85 -11.97
CA LEU A 9 -16.44 -53.29 -12.63
C LEU A 9 -16.79 -52.19 -13.65
N VAL A 10 -17.86 -52.37 -14.44
CA VAL A 10 -18.35 -51.35 -15.39
C VAL A 10 -18.91 -50.14 -14.64
N GLN A 11 -19.60 -50.36 -13.51
CA GLN A 11 -20.10 -49.29 -12.65
C GLN A 11 -18.96 -48.49 -11.99
N VAL A 12 -17.92 -49.16 -11.50
CA VAL A 12 -16.71 -48.52 -10.96
C VAL A 12 -15.97 -47.72 -12.04
N LEU A 13 -15.81 -48.29 -13.24
CA LEU A 13 -15.14 -47.60 -14.35
C LEU A 13 -15.92 -46.34 -14.77
N PHE A 14 -17.25 -46.43 -14.86
CA PHE A 14 -18.10 -45.28 -15.15
C PHE A 14 -17.99 -44.19 -14.07
N LEU A 15 -17.95 -44.60 -12.79
CA LEU A 15 -17.78 -43.67 -11.67
C LEU A 15 -16.41 -42.98 -11.71
N VAL A 16 -15.34 -43.72 -12.03
CA VAL A 16 -13.99 -43.14 -12.23
C VAL A 16 -14.00 -42.13 -13.38
N ILE A 17 -14.58 -42.48 -14.54
CA ILE A 17 -14.67 -41.57 -15.70
C ILE A 17 -15.51 -40.33 -15.35
N ALA A 18 -16.63 -40.48 -14.65
CA ALA A 18 -17.47 -39.36 -14.23
C ALA A 18 -16.73 -38.42 -13.26
N ILE A 19 -15.99 -38.98 -12.29
CA ILE A 19 -15.16 -38.20 -11.36
C ILE A 19 -14.05 -37.47 -12.12
N THR A 20 -13.29 -38.18 -12.96
CA THR A 20 -12.20 -37.58 -13.74
C THR A 20 -12.72 -36.49 -14.68
N GLY A 21 -13.83 -36.75 -15.39
CA GLY A 21 -14.49 -35.78 -16.26
C GLY A 21 -14.96 -34.55 -15.49
N GLY A 22 -15.57 -34.75 -14.31
CA GLY A 22 -15.97 -33.67 -13.41
C GLY A 22 -14.80 -32.82 -12.93
N VAL A 23 -13.68 -33.45 -12.55
CA VAL A 23 -12.45 -32.76 -12.14
C VAL A 23 -11.85 -31.94 -13.28
N LEU A 24 -11.80 -32.48 -14.49
CA LEU A 24 -11.31 -31.75 -15.67
C LEU A 24 -12.22 -30.58 -16.04
N ALA A 25 -13.54 -30.78 -16.03
CA ALA A 25 -14.52 -29.72 -16.29
C ALA A 25 -14.42 -28.60 -15.24
N TYR A 26 -14.31 -28.96 -13.95
CA TYR A 26 -14.12 -28.00 -12.88
C TYR A 26 -12.79 -27.23 -13.02
N SER A 27 -11.70 -27.91 -13.33
CA SER A 27 -10.39 -27.29 -13.55
C SER A 27 -10.41 -26.31 -14.74
N ALA A 28 -11.04 -26.69 -15.86
CA ALA A 28 -11.21 -25.81 -17.01
C ALA A 28 -12.08 -24.59 -16.70
N TYR A 29 -13.19 -24.78 -15.99
CA TYR A 29 -14.05 -23.70 -15.51
C TYR A 29 -13.29 -22.75 -14.58
N ARG A 30 -12.55 -23.30 -13.60
CA ARG A 30 -11.78 -22.53 -12.62
C ARG A 30 -10.68 -21.72 -13.29
N LYS A 31 -9.95 -22.32 -14.23
CA LYS A 31 -8.98 -21.63 -15.09
C LYS A 31 -9.62 -20.47 -15.82
N HIS A 32 -10.69 -20.71 -16.58
CA HIS A 32 -11.39 -19.66 -17.33
C HIS A 32 -11.90 -18.53 -16.44
N LYS A 33 -12.47 -18.87 -15.27
CA LYS A 33 -12.96 -17.90 -14.29
C LYS A 33 -11.85 -17.01 -13.74
N LEU A 34 -10.65 -17.52 -13.52
CA LEU A 34 -9.56 -16.78 -12.89
C LEU A 34 -8.68 -16.03 -13.90
N THR A 35 -8.38 -16.62 -15.06
CA THR A 35 -7.46 -16.02 -16.05
C THR A 35 -8.07 -14.89 -16.87
N GLN A 36 -9.35 -14.56 -16.65
CA GLN A 36 -9.95 -13.37 -17.23
C GLN A 36 -9.39 -12.07 -16.61
N PHE A 37 -8.83 -12.14 -15.40
CA PHE A 37 -8.24 -10.99 -14.71
C PHE A 37 -6.73 -10.94 -14.95
N VAL A 38 -6.22 -9.78 -15.36
CA VAL A 38 -4.83 -9.57 -15.76
C VAL A 38 -4.04 -8.71 -14.77
N MET A 39 -4.74 -7.91 -13.94
CA MET A 39 -4.15 -7.13 -12.86
C MET A 39 -4.96 -7.33 -11.57
N TRP A 40 -4.28 -7.66 -10.48
CA TRP A 40 -4.95 -8.00 -9.24
C TRP A 40 -4.14 -7.51 -8.02
N SER A 41 -4.71 -6.58 -7.26
CA SER A 41 -4.29 -6.18 -5.91
C SER A 41 -5.34 -6.68 -4.92
N PRO A 42 -5.07 -7.79 -4.19
CA PRO A 42 -6.01 -8.38 -3.23
C PRO A 42 -6.43 -7.37 -2.16
N ARG A 43 -7.73 -7.32 -1.85
CA ARG A 43 -8.27 -6.42 -0.84
C ARG A 43 -7.97 -6.95 0.56
N ALA A 44 -7.30 -6.14 1.36
CA ALA A 44 -7.01 -6.45 2.75
C ALA A 44 -8.06 -5.85 3.70
N LYS A 45 -8.33 -6.54 4.80
CA LYS A 45 -9.23 -6.09 5.87
C LYS A 45 -8.48 -6.05 7.20
N ILE A 46 -8.85 -5.11 8.06
CA ILE A 46 -8.31 -5.04 9.43
C ILE A 46 -8.78 -6.26 10.21
N ILE A 47 -7.84 -7.00 10.80
CA ILE A 47 -8.11 -8.07 11.76
C ILE A 47 -8.09 -7.53 13.19
N ASP A 48 -7.08 -6.72 13.48
CA ASP A 48 -6.78 -6.21 14.81
C ASP A 48 -5.99 -4.90 14.70
N TYR A 49 -6.11 -4.05 15.71
CA TYR A 49 -5.34 -2.81 15.81
C TYR A 49 -5.14 -2.36 17.25
N GLU A 50 -4.10 -1.56 17.47
CA GLU A 50 -3.80 -0.93 18.75
C GLU A 50 -3.14 0.43 18.58
N PHE A 51 -3.73 1.47 19.18
CA PHE A 51 -3.13 2.81 19.26
C PHE A 51 -2.13 2.90 20.41
N ILE A 52 -1.06 3.68 20.23
CA ILE A 52 -0.08 3.96 21.29
C ILE A 52 0.29 5.42 21.38
N ALA A 53 0.95 5.78 22.49
CA ALA A 53 1.55 7.09 22.72
C ALA A 53 0.58 8.26 22.48
N ASN A 54 -0.63 8.18 23.04
CA ASN A 54 -1.70 9.16 22.87
C ASN A 54 -2.06 9.39 21.38
N HIS A 55 -2.23 8.30 20.62
CA HIS A 55 -2.70 8.30 19.23
C HIS A 55 -1.69 8.83 18.21
N LYS A 56 -0.41 8.88 18.59
CA LYS A 56 0.69 9.21 17.68
C LYS A 56 1.10 8.05 16.78
N ALA A 57 0.68 6.83 17.07
CA ALA A 57 0.84 5.70 16.17
C ALA A 57 -0.24 4.65 16.38
N VAL A 58 -0.42 3.79 15.37
CA VAL A 58 -1.32 2.64 15.42
C VAL A 58 -0.68 1.43 14.74
N ALA A 59 -0.66 0.30 15.44
CA ALA A 59 -0.33 -1.00 14.86
C ALA A 59 -1.59 -1.64 14.29
N ILE A 60 -1.52 -2.20 13.09
CA ILE A 60 -2.65 -2.85 12.41
C ILE A 60 -2.19 -4.17 11.81
N SER A 61 -2.97 -5.23 12.02
CA SER A 61 -2.85 -6.50 11.31
C SER A 61 -3.91 -6.58 10.21
N TRP A 62 -3.48 -7.04 9.03
CA TRP A 62 -4.30 -7.05 7.81
C TRP A 62 -4.43 -8.46 7.24
N ASP A 63 -5.66 -8.87 6.92
CA ASP A 63 -5.93 -10.13 6.20
C ASP A 63 -6.33 -9.86 4.76
N ASN A 64 -5.62 -10.50 3.83
CA ASN A 64 -6.04 -10.64 2.43
C ASN A 64 -5.87 -12.08 1.91
N GLU A 65 -5.66 -13.06 2.80
CA GLU A 65 -5.15 -14.39 2.45
C GLU A 65 -6.08 -15.11 1.46
N ALA A 66 -7.40 -15.02 1.69
CA ALA A 66 -8.39 -15.65 0.83
C ALA A 66 -8.29 -15.17 -0.63
N GLU A 67 -8.21 -13.86 -0.85
CA GLU A 67 -8.12 -13.30 -2.21
C GLU A 67 -6.72 -13.46 -2.81
N LEU A 68 -5.67 -13.36 -2.00
CA LEU A 68 -4.30 -13.62 -2.43
C LEU A 68 -4.11 -15.07 -2.90
N LYS A 69 -4.75 -16.05 -2.25
CA LYS A 69 -4.76 -17.46 -2.69
C LYS A 69 -5.39 -17.60 -4.08
N GLU A 70 -6.53 -16.96 -4.34
CA GLU A 70 -7.15 -16.97 -5.67
C GLU A 70 -6.28 -16.30 -6.74
N ALA A 71 -5.66 -15.16 -6.42
CA ALA A 71 -4.78 -14.46 -7.33
C ALA A 71 -3.55 -15.32 -7.69
N LYS A 72 -2.92 -15.95 -6.68
CA LYS A 72 -1.78 -16.86 -6.88
C LYS A 72 -2.16 -18.10 -7.69
N GLU A 73 -3.37 -18.63 -7.49
CA GLU A 73 -3.93 -19.71 -8.32
C GLU A 73 -4.07 -19.26 -9.78
N ALA A 74 -4.63 -18.08 -10.02
CA ALA A 74 -4.76 -17.51 -11.36
C ALA A 74 -3.40 -17.40 -12.06
N LYS A 75 -2.37 -16.90 -11.37
CA LYS A 75 -1.02 -16.74 -11.93
C LYS A 75 -0.32 -18.07 -12.24
N LYS A 76 -0.68 -19.17 -11.56
CA LYS A 76 -0.23 -20.52 -11.97
C LYS A 76 -0.82 -20.94 -13.32
N TYR A 77 -2.04 -20.50 -13.63
CA TYR A 77 -2.68 -20.77 -14.92
C TYR A 77 -2.22 -19.85 -16.05
N ASP A 78 -1.94 -18.58 -15.73
CA ASP A 78 -1.42 -17.58 -16.67
C ASP A 78 -0.35 -16.70 -16.00
N PRO A 79 0.95 -16.91 -16.31
CA PRO A 79 2.04 -16.17 -15.71
C PRO A 79 2.03 -14.66 -15.96
N ARG A 80 1.26 -14.19 -16.95
CA ARG A 80 1.15 -12.77 -17.33
C ARG A 80 0.32 -11.95 -16.32
N ILE A 81 -0.42 -12.61 -15.44
CA ILE A 81 -1.24 -11.94 -14.42
C ILE A 81 -0.31 -11.20 -13.43
N ASP A 82 -0.47 -9.88 -13.38
CA ASP A 82 0.21 -9.03 -12.43
C ASP A 82 -0.51 -9.10 -11.08
N ILE A 83 0.16 -9.68 -10.09
CA ILE A 83 -0.34 -9.72 -8.71
C ILE A 83 0.45 -8.70 -7.91
N ARG A 84 -0.29 -7.75 -7.35
CA ARG A 84 0.22 -6.68 -6.51
C ARG A 84 -0.16 -6.95 -5.08
N ASN A 85 0.68 -7.71 -4.42
CA ASN A 85 0.59 -7.93 -2.99
C ASN A 85 1.60 -7.07 -2.22
N ASN A 86 2.16 -6.05 -2.88
CA ASN A 86 2.98 -5.08 -2.21
C ASN A 86 2.10 -4.24 -1.26
N ARG A 87 2.77 -3.75 -0.23
CA ARG A 87 2.28 -2.82 0.79
C ARG A 87 1.89 -1.48 0.17
N VAL A 88 0.78 -1.47 -0.59
CA VAL A 88 0.19 -0.28 -1.22
C VAL A 88 -0.67 0.45 -0.17
N GLU A 89 -0.08 0.72 0.99
CA GLU A 89 -0.68 1.56 2.02
C GLU A 89 -0.09 2.97 1.91
N MET A 90 -0.96 3.94 1.71
CA MET A 90 -0.61 5.34 1.90
C MET A 90 -1.11 5.73 3.26
N HIS A 91 -0.27 6.34 4.08
CA HIS A 91 -0.73 6.92 5.33
C HIS A 91 -0.21 8.33 5.45
N GLY A 92 -0.97 9.14 6.18
CA GLY A 92 -0.64 10.50 6.50
C GLY A 92 -1.04 10.79 7.94
N GLU A 93 -1.23 12.07 8.25
CA GLU A 93 -1.45 12.48 9.64
C GLU A 93 -2.73 11.87 10.26
N ARG A 94 -3.80 11.68 9.47
CA ARG A 94 -5.13 11.21 9.95
C ARG A 94 -5.67 10.00 9.20
N PHE A 95 -5.25 9.78 7.96
CA PHE A 95 -5.83 8.74 7.12
C PHE A 95 -4.80 7.67 6.78
N ILE A 96 -5.23 6.42 6.84
CA ILE A 96 -4.55 5.27 6.23
C ILE A 96 -5.42 4.84 5.05
N ILE A 97 -4.80 4.59 3.91
CA ILE A 97 -5.50 4.34 2.65
C ILE A 97 -4.91 3.09 2.00
N ARG A 98 -5.77 2.12 1.70
CA ARG A 98 -5.40 0.93 0.95
C ARG A 98 -6.10 0.91 -0.40
N GLN A 99 -5.33 0.64 -1.43
CA GLN A 99 -5.85 0.45 -2.78
C GLN A 99 -5.95 -1.04 -3.11
N SER A 100 -7.11 -1.47 -3.62
CA SER A 100 -7.32 -2.83 -4.13
C SER A 100 -8.00 -2.79 -5.48
N TYR A 101 -7.72 -3.77 -6.32
CA TYR A 101 -8.34 -3.87 -7.63
C TYR A 101 -8.27 -5.30 -8.17
N LYS A 102 -9.24 -5.64 -9.01
CA LYS A 102 -9.28 -6.87 -9.78
C LYS A 102 -9.78 -6.52 -11.15
N LEU A 103 -8.87 -6.50 -12.12
CA LEU A 103 -9.11 -5.93 -13.44
C LEU A 103 -8.79 -6.95 -14.53
N LYS A 104 -9.64 -7.02 -15.54
CA LYS A 104 -9.47 -7.76 -16.79
C LYS A 104 -8.65 -7.00 -17.83
N SER A 105 -8.47 -5.70 -17.59
CA SER A 105 -7.67 -4.81 -18.42
C SER A 105 -6.60 -4.11 -17.59
N ALA A 106 -5.49 -3.75 -18.21
CA ALA A 106 -4.44 -2.99 -17.57
C ALA A 106 -4.85 -1.52 -17.37
N ALA A 107 -4.68 -1.00 -16.16
CA ALA A 107 -4.93 0.41 -15.85
C ALA A 107 -3.83 1.33 -16.42
N TYR A 108 -2.60 0.81 -16.58
CA TYR A 108 -1.46 1.56 -17.09
C TYR A 108 -0.40 0.67 -17.75
N LYS A 109 0.54 1.27 -18.49
CA LYS A 109 1.61 0.57 -19.21
C LYS A 109 2.84 0.39 -18.31
N TYR A 110 3.01 -0.78 -17.69
CA TYR A 110 4.26 -1.15 -17.00
C TYR A 110 5.09 -2.18 -17.76
N TRP A 111 4.60 -2.69 -18.90
CA TRP A 111 5.27 -3.77 -19.63
C TRP A 111 5.68 -3.29 -21.02
N LEU A 112 7.00 -3.15 -21.22
CA LEU A 112 7.67 -2.91 -22.50
C LEU A 112 7.80 -4.19 -23.35
N SER A 113 7.18 -5.30 -22.93
CA SER A 113 7.04 -6.50 -23.75
C SER A 113 5.92 -6.28 -24.78
N GLU A 114 6.27 -5.97 -26.03
CA GLU A 114 5.35 -5.96 -27.18
C GLU A 114 4.64 -7.32 -27.38
N LYS A 115 5.07 -8.38 -26.69
CA LYS A 115 4.52 -9.74 -26.78
C LYS A 115 3.28 -9.99 -25.90
N ASP A 116 2.98 -9.14 -24.92
CA ASP A 116 1.87 -9.37 -23.98
C ASP A 116 0.75 -8.33 -24.12
N LYS A 117 -0.12 -8.52 -25.11
CA LYS A 117 -1.30 -7.67 -25.37
C LYS A 117 -2.42 -7.91 -24.34
N VAL A 118 -2.23 -7.50 -23.09
CA VAL A 118 -3.38 -7.29 -22.19
C VAL A 118 -4.10 -6.01 -22.62
N PRO A 119 -5.44 -6.01 -22.78
CA PRO A 119 -6.18 -4.83 -23.19
C PRO A 119 -6.04 -3.73 -22.13
N TYR A 120 -5.99 -2.46 -22.56
CA TYR A 120 -6.06 -1.33 -21.64
C TYR A 120 -7.49 -1.06 -21.22
N LEU A 121 -7.66 -0.57 -19.99
CA LEU A 121 -8.97 -0.25 -19.43
C LEU A 121 -9.67 0.84 -20.24
N LYS A 122 -10.73 0.48 -20.97
CA LYS A 122 -11.39 1.35 -21.99
C LYS A 122 -12.51 2.23 -21.45
N SER A 123 -12.99 1.98 -20.24
CA SER A 123 -14.20 2.58 -19.71
C SER A 123 -14.06 2.84 -18.21
N ASN A 124 -14.86 3.78 -17.69
CA ASN A 124 -15.09 3.98 -16.26
C ASN A 124 -16.29 3.15 -15.75
N ILE A 125 -16.71 2.13 -16.49
CA ILE A 125 -17.73 1.17 -16.10
C ILE A 125 -17.02 -0.18 -15.93
N PRO A 126 -16.97 -0.74 -14.71
CA PRO A 126 -16.33 -2.02 -14.48
C PRO A 126 -17.14 -3.15 -15.16
N GLU A 127 -16.44 -4.11 -15.74
CA GLU A 127 -17.08 -5.35 -16.18
C GLU A 127 -17.50 -6.22 -14.99
N LYS A 128 -18.36 -7.21 -15.23
CA LYS A 128 -18.77 -8.16 -14.20
C LYS A 128 -17.54 -8.82 -13.54
N GLY A 129 -17.46 -8.65 -12.23
CA GLY A 129 -16.37 -9.17 -11.39
C GLY A 129 -15.15 -8.26 -11.29
N GLU A 130 -15.08 -7.17 -12.05
CA GLU A 130 -14.06 -6.14 -11.85
C GLU A 130 -14.41 -5.22 -10.70
N TYR A 131 -13.37 -4.74 -10.01
CA TYR A 131 -13.48 -3.64 -9.08
C TYR A 131 -12.17 -2.87 -9.01
N TRP A 132 -12.27 -1.61 -8.58
CA TRP A 132 -11.13 -0.81 -8.15
C TRP A 132 -11.59 0.05 -6.99
N LEU A 133 -11.07 -0.25 -5.80
CA LEU A 133 -11.52 0.32 -4.55
C LEU A 133 -10.39 1.06 -3.84
N LEU A 134 -10.77 2.15 -3.18
CA LEU A 134 -9.95 2.89 -2.24
C LEU A 134 -10.60 2.75 -0.85
N ASP A 135 -10.00 1.94 0.00
CA ASP A 135 -10.40 1.81 1.40
C ASP A 135 -9.68 2.87 2.23
N VAL A 136 -10.43 3.85 2.72
CA VAL A 136 -9.95 4.96 3.54
C VAL A 136 -10.31 4.69 4.99
N TYR A 137 -9.31 4.66 5.85
CA TYR A 137 -9.40 4.42 7.28
C TYR A 137 -9.09 5.74 8.00
N ASP A 138 -10.12 6.36 8.56
CA ASP A 138 -10.01 7.57 9.38
C ASP A 138 -9.60 7.18 10.80
N THR A 139 -8.47 7.69 11.27
CA THR A 139 -7.91 7.38 12.59
C THR A 139 -8.31 8.38 13.68
N LYS A 140 -9.23 9.30 13.38
CA LYS A 140 -9.74 10.26 14.37
C LYS A 140 -10.41 9.58 15.56
N ASP A 141 -10.49 10.32 16.66
CA ASP A 141 -11.22 9.93 17.87
C ASP A 141 -10.75 8.58 18.46
N ASN A 142 -9.47 8.21 18.26
CA ASN A 142 -8.86 6.99 18.82
C ASN A 142 -9.52 5.69 18.30
N THR A 143 -10.15 5.77 17.15
CA THR A 143 -10.84 4.66 16.49
C THR A 143 -10.41 4.59 15.04
N ILE A 144 -10.65 3.46 14.40
CA ILE A 144 -10.49 3.34 12.95
C ILE A 144 -11.86 3.19 12.30
N LYS A 145 -12.26 4.19 11.51
CA LYS A 145 -13.52 4.18 10.75
C LYS A 145 -13.22 4.02 9.26
N GLN A 146 -13.71 2.93 8.67
CA GLN A 146 -13.52 2.65 7.26
C GLN A 146 -14.61 3.29 6.39
N LYS A 147 -14.20 3.88 5.27
CA LYS A 147 -15.06 4.27 4.15
C LYS A 147 -14.43 3.78 2.85
N THR A 148 -15.23 3.13 2.02
CA THR A 148 -14.76 2.59 0.73
C THR A 148 -15.26 3.47 -0.41
N TYR A 149 -14.36 3.86 -1.31
CA TYR A 149 -14.70 4.53 -2.55
C TYR A 149 -14.44 3.62 -3.76
N ASP A 150 -15.33 3.70 -4.74
CA ASP A 150 -15.18 3.03 -6.02
C ASP A 150 -14.52 4.01 -7.01
N VAL A 151 -13.32 3.65 -7.48
CA VAL A 151 -12.50 4.51 -8.36
C VAL A 151 -13.18 4.72 -9.71
N PHE A 152 -13.84 3.70 -10.25
CA PHE A 152 -14.61 3.82 -11.50
C PHE A 152 -15.75 4.83 -11.34
N LYS A 153 -16.49 4.75 -10.23
CA LYS A 153 -17.57 5.67 -9.90
C LYS A 153 -17.06 7.10 -9.71
N MET A 154 -16.00 7.30 -8.93
CA MET A 154 -15.40 8.62 -8.69
C MET A 154 -15.01 9.31 -10.01
N VAL A 155 -14.33 8.58 -10.90
CA VAL A 155 -13.93 9.12 -12.21
C VAL A 155 -15.14 9.42 -13.08
N ARG A 156 -16.14 8.54 -13.11
CA ARG A 156 -17.37 8.73 -13.90
C ARG A 156 -18.19 9.94 -13.45
N GLU A 157 -18.29 10.16 -12.14
CA GLU A 157 -18.98 11.31 -11.55
C GLU A 157 -18.24 12.63 -11.82
N TYR A 158 -16.90 12.59 -11.84
CA TYR A 158 -16.08 13.74 -12.22
C TYR A 158 -16.19 14.07 -13.71
N ASN A 159 -16.03 13.06 -14.56
CA ASN A 159 -16.20 13.19 -16.00
C ASN A 159 -16.50 11.84 -16.65
N LYS A 160 -17.71 11.69 -17.21
CA LYS A 160 -18.17 10.45 -17.85
C LYS A 160 -17.30 9.98 -19.02
N ASN A 161 -16.53 10.87 -19.65
CA ASN A 161 -15.66 10.54 -20.77
C ASN A 161 -14.26 10.13 -20.32
N TYR A 162 -13.95 10.16 -19.02
CA TYR A 162 -12.62 9.83 -18.52
C TYR A 162 -12.56 8.38 -18.03
N VAL A 163 -11.38 7.79 -18.13
CA VAL A 163 -11.05 6.46 -17.59
C VAL A 163 -9.96 6.60 -16.51
N PRO A 164 -10.05 5.88 -15.38
CA PRO A 164 -8.98 5.87 -14.39
C PRO A 164 -7.73 5.22 -14.98
N ILE A 165 -6.57 5.80 -14.71
CA ILE A 165 -5.27 5.27 -15.15
C ILE A 165 -4.46 4.83 -13.94
N ASN A 166 -4.31 5.69 -12.94
CA ASN A 166 -3.54 5.40 -11.75
C ASN A 166 -4.04 6.24 -10.58
N VAL A 167 -4.25 5.65 -9.42
CA VAL A 167 -4.31 6.40 -8.16
C VAL A 167 -2.90 6.40 -7.59
N ALA A 168 -2.43 7.54 -7.12
CA ALA A 168 -1.13 7.62 -6.46
C ALA A 168 -1.01 6.55 -5.35
N ASP A 169 0.20 6.02 -5.17
CA ASP A 169 0.52 4.90 -4.27
C ASP A 169 1.71 5.19 -3.35
N SER A 170 2.04 6.48 -3.14
CA SER A 170 3.11 6.92 -2.26
C SER A 170 2.56 7.71 -1.08
N PRO A 171 2.99 7.44 0.18
CA PRO A 171 2.64 8.24 1.35
C PRO A 171 2.96 9.74 1.17
N LYS A 172 4.03 10.08 0.45
CA LYS A 172 4.42 11.47 0.16
C LYS A 172 3.46 12.22 -0.78
N LEU A 173 2.59 11.50 -1.51
CA LEU A 173 1.54 12.08 -2.35
C LEU A 173 0.24 12.31 -1.58
N LEU A 174 0.12 11.81 -0.35
CA LEU A 174 -1.00 12.07 0.53
C LEU A 174 -0.72 13.33 1.33
N GLN A 175 -1.21 14.48 0.86
CA GLN A 175 -0.89 15.78 1.47
C GLN A 175 -2.13 16.38 2.12
N SER A 176 -1.91 17.02 3.27
CA SER A 176 -2.93 17.78 3.98
C SER A 176 -2.71 19.27 3.81
N GLU A 177 -3.77 20.01 3.52
CA GLU A 177 -3.78 21.47 3.57
C GLU A 177 -5.17 21.96 3.97
N GLU A 178 -5.23 23.06 4.73
CA GLU A 178 -6.49 23.67 5.18
C GLU A 178 -7.44 22.67 5.87
N GLY A 179 -6.88 21.72 6.63
CA GLY A 179 -7.64 20.70 7.36
C GLY A 179 -8.19 19.56 6.49
N LYS A 180 -7.90 19.54 5.19
CA LYS A 180 -8.31 18.48 4.26
C LYS A 180 -7.11 17.68 3.78
N THR A 181 -7.35 16.40 3.52
CA THR A 181 -6.33 15.49 2.97
C THR A 181 -6.69 15.10 1.55
N TYR A 182 -5.69 15.09 0.68
CA TYR A 182 -5.84 14.97 -0.75
C TYR A 182 -4.90 13.93 -1.35
N LEU A 183 -5.38 13.21 -2.36
CA LEU A 183 -4.59 12.19 -3.07
C LEU A 183 -4.72 12.34 -4.59
N PRO A 184 -3.61 12.45 -5.35
CA PRO A 184 -3.66 12.56 -6.80
C PRO A 184 -4.19 11.30 -7.50
N ILE A 185 -4.95 11.53 -8.58
CA ILE A 185 -5.42 10.48 -9.49
C ILE A 185 -5.19 10.89 -10.95
N LYS A 186 -4.51 10.02 -11.70
CA LYS A 186 -4.30 10.15 -13.14
C LYS A 186 -5.46 9.50 -13.90
N MET A 187 -5.98 10.23 -14.89
CA MET A 187 -7.08 9.82 -15.76
C MET A 187 -6.75 10.12 -17.23
N ALA A 188 -7.48 9.53 -18.16
CA ALA A 188 -7.36 9.81 -19.59
C ALA A 188 -8.74 9.91 -20.27
N VAL A 189 -8.84 10.66 -21.37
CA VAL A 189 -10.08 10.75 -22.18
C VAL A 189 -10.42 9.42 -22.87
N ASN A 190 -9.41 8.59 -23.13
CA ASN A 190 -9.61 7.22 -23.57
C ASN A 190 -8.37 6.39 -23.20
N SER A 191 -8.43 5.08 -23.42
CA SER A 191 -7.43 4.12 -22.95
C SER A 191 -6.26 3.86 -23.91
N LYS A 192 -6.13 4.63 -25.00
CA LYS A 192 -5.01 4.48 -25.94
C LYS A 192 -3.72 5.04 -25.31
N SER A 193 -2.58 4.53 -25.77
CA SER A 193 -1.25 4.92 -25.27
C SER A 193 -0.95 6.41 -25.43
N ASN A 194 -1.51 7.06 -26.45
CA ASN A 194 -1.24 8.46 -26.78
C ASN A 194 -2.38 9.40 -26.32
N SER A 195 -3.26 8.91 -25.45
CA SER A 195 -4.34 9.72 -24.92
C SER A 195 -3.84 10.88 -24.09
N LYS A 196 -4.50 12.02 -24.21
CA LYS A 196 -4.32 13.14 -23.29
C LYS A 196 -4.67 12.68 -21.87
N THR A 197 -3.71 12.85 -20.96
CA THR A 197 -3.87 12.51 -19.54
C THR A 197 -4.07 13.76 -18.70
N PHE A 198 -4.78 13.59 -17.59
CA PHE A 198 -5.12 14.64 -16.63
C PHE A 198 -4.85 14.12 -15.23
N ILE A 199 -4.45 15.00 -14.33
CA ILE A 199 -4.25 14.67 -12.93
C ILE A 199 -5.29 15.45 -12.13
N GLY A 200 -6.26 14.73 -11.59
CA GLY A 200 -7.20 15.26 -10.61
C GLY A 200 -6.70 14.99 -9.19
N ILE A 201 -7.45 15.47 -8.22
CA ILE A 201 -7.17 15.32 -6.79
C ILE A 201 -8.41 14.74 -6.13
N ILE A 202 -8.27 13.62 -5.42
CA ILE A 202 -9.32 13.04 -4.59
C ILE A 202 -9.29 13.76 -3.24
N ASP A 203 -10.40 14.42 -2.87
CA ASP A 203 -10.65 14.82 -1.48
C ASP A 203 -11.00 13.55 -0.69
N ILE A 204 -10.13 13.15 0.23
CA ILE A 204 -10.18 11.83 0.90
C ILE A 204 -11.42 11.69 1.79
N GLU A 205 -11.89 12.79 2.38
CA GLU A 205 -13.05 12.77 3.27
C GLU A 205 -14.37 12.63 2.51
N THR A 206 -14.45 13.23 1.33
CA THR A 206 -15.67 13.19 0.50
C THR A 206 -15.67 12.09 -0.56
N GLY A 207 -14.49 11.68 -1.04
CA GLY A 207 -14.33 10.80 -2.21
C GLY A 207 -14.59 11.48 -3.54
N LYS A 208 -14.64 12.82 -3.59
CA LYS A 208 -14.86 13.56 -4.83
C LYS A 208 -13.54 13.94 -5.47
N ILE A 209 -13.48 13.87 -6.80
CA ILE A 209 -12.35 14.37 -7.57
C ILE A 209 -12.57 15.85 -7.87
N ILE A 210 -11.54 16.66 -7.64
CA ILE A 210 -11.47 18.09 -7.97
C ILE A 210 -10.24 18.36 -8.83
N SER A 211 -10.29 19.44 -9.62
CA SER A 211 -9.17 19.83 -10.49
C SER A 211 -8.08 20.62 -9.74
N LYS A 212 -8.49 21.38 -8.73
CA LYS A 212 -7.62 22.19 -7.87
C LYS A 212 -8.19 22.24 -6.45
N THR A 213 -7.32 22.37 -5.47
CA THR A 213 -7.70 22.61 -4.08
C THR A 213 -8.12 24.06 -3.86
N SER A 214 -8.60 24.38 -2.66
CA SER A 214 -8.95 25.74 -2.24
C SER A 214 -7.75 26.70 -2.27
N SER A 215 -6.55 26.21 -1.96
CA SER A 215 -5.29 26.96 -2.08
C SER A 215 -4.81 27.15 -3.53
N GLY A 216 -5.48 26.51 -4.49
CA GLY A 216 -5.17 26.59 -5.91
C GLY A 216 -4.19 25.53 -6.43
N LYS A 217 -3.69 24.63 -5.57
CA LYS A 217 -2.80 23.53 -6.00
C LYS A 217 -3.54 22.54 -6.89
N THR A 218 -2.86 22.11 -7.93
CA THR A 218 -3.31 21.08 -8.88
C THR A 218 -2.67 19.74 -8.55
N GLY A 219 -3.20 18.65 -9.11
CA GLY A 219 -2.60 17.33 -8.91
C GLY A 219 -1.15 17.22 -9.41
N LYS A 220 -0.72 18.09 -10.34
CA LYS A 220 0.68 18.16 -10.79
C LYS A 220 1.60 18.67 -9.68
N ASP A 221 1.17 19.70 -8.94
CA ASP A 221 1.97 20.30 -7.86
C ASP A 221 2.29 19.26 -6.78
N PHE A 222 1.37 18.33 -6.51
CA PHE A 222 1.58 17.22 -5.57
C PHE A 222 2.68 16.26 -6.05
N TYR A 223 2.71 15.94 -7.35
CA TYR A 223 3.76 15.10 -7.93
C TYR A 223 5.12 15.80 -7.96
N ASP A 224 5.16 17.12 -8.14
CA ASP A 224 6.39 17.90 -8.10
C ASP A 224 6.98 17.93 -6.67
N VAL A 225 6.14 18.08 -5.65
CA VAL A 225 6.54 17.93 -4.23
C VAL A 225 7.11 16.54 -3.97
N ASN A 226 6.42 15.49 -4.42
CA ASN A 226 6.89 14.12 -4.26
C ASN A 226 8.26 13.92 -4.93
N GLN A 227 8.44 14.36 -6.18
CA GLN A 227 9.73 14.26 -6.88
C GLN A 227 10.87 14.92 -6.11
N LYS A 228 10.64 16.12 -5.55
CA LYS A 228 11.63 16.80 -4.70
C LYS A 228 11.94 16.01 -3.43
N ALA A 229 10.93 15.45 -2.77
CA ALA A 229 11.13 14.60 -1.59
C ALA A 229 11.94 13.33 -1.92
N TRP A 230 11.74 12.72 -3.08
CA TRP A 230 12.53 11.57 -3.53
C TRP A 230 13.99 11.92 -3.85
N GLN A 231 14.25 13.14 -4.30
CA GLN A 231 15.60 13.65 -4.53
C GLN A 231 16.30 14.01 -3.20
N ASN A 232 15.55 14.59 -2.26
CA ASN A 232 16.05 15.08 -0.98
C ASN A 232 15.72 14.11 0.16
N LYS A 233 16.38 12.93 0.14
CA LYS A 233 16.25 11.85 1.13
C LYS A 233 16.96 12.19 2.46
N GLU A 234 16.39 13.13 3.20
CA GLU A 234 17.00 13.70 4.40
C GLU A 234 16.12 13.59 5.66
N GLY A 235 15.00 12.87 5.58
CA GLY A 235 14.22 12.50 6.77
C GLY A 235 15.01 11.58 7.71
N LEU A 236 14.62 11.52 8.99
CA LEU A 236 15.23 10.62 9.98
C LEU A 236 15.43 9.19 9.43
N GLU A 237 14.36 8.62 8.86
CA GLU A 237 14.36 7.28 8.29
C GLU A 237 15.33 7.15 7.11
N ASP A 238 15.36 8.14 6.22
CA ASP A 238 16.25 8.16 5.07
C ASP A 238 17.71 8.21 5.52
N LEU A 239 18.03 9.05 6.51
CA LEU A 239 19.36 9.17 7.08
C LEU A 239 19.80 7.86 7.75
N LEU A 240 18.96 7.28 8.60
CA LEU A 240 19.27 6.01 9.26
C LEU A 240 19.50 4.88 8.24
N ASN A 241 18.69 4.80 7.19
CA ASN A 241 18.86 3.80 6.13
C ASN A 241 20.08 4.07 5.24
N LYS A 242 20.36 5.33 4.89
CA LYS A 242 21.53 5.73 4.09
C LYS A 242 22.85 5.31 4.75
N TYR A 243 22.93 5.42 6.08
CA TYR A 243 24.10 5.03 6.87
C TYR A 243 24.02 3.60 7.42
N ASP A 244 23.13 2.77 6.86
CA ASP A 244 23.02 1.34 7.19
C ASP A 244 22.76 1.06 8.69
N ARG A 245 22.15 2.00 9.41
CA ARG A 245 21.97 1.93 10.88
C ARG A 245 20.96 0.87 11.29
N LEU A 246 20.13 0.41 10.36
CA LEU A 246 19.02 -0.50 10.58
C LEU A 246 19.13 -1.82 9.80
N SER A 247 20.15 -2.01 8.97
CA SER A 247 20.21 -3.13 7.99
C SER A 247 20.29 -4.52 8.59
N ASN A 248 20.99 -4.65 9.73
CA ASN A 248 21.08 -5.90 10.47
C ASN A 248 19.85 -6.14 11.36
N GLN A 249 18.92 -5.19 11.39
CA GLN A 249 17.70 -5.31 12.17
C GLN A 249 16.66 -6.10 11.39
N HIS A 250 15.87 -6.88 12.11
CA HIS A 250 14.85 -7.77 11.54
C HIS A 250 13.52 -7.04 11.34
N PHE A 251 13.60 -5.77 10.95
CA PHE A 251 12.48 -4.87 10.71
C PHE A 251 12.82 -3.88 9.59
N ASN A 252 11.79 -3.23 9.06
CA ASN A 252 11.95 -2.05 8.22
C ASN A 252 11.34 -0.84 8.93
N PHE A 253 11.91 0.32 8.67
CA PHE A 253 11.44 1.61 9.17
C PHE A 253 11.61 2.65 8.06
N VAL A 254 10.52 2.92 7.34
CA VAL A 254 10.49 3.78 6.16
C VAL A 254 9.10 4.40 5.97
N TRP A 255 9.08 5.57 5.35
CA TRP A 255 7.89 6.36 5.03
C TRP A 255 6.92 6.58 6.20
N SER A 256 7.41 6.80 7.41
CA SER A 256 6.61 6.91 8.64
C SER A 256 5.86 5.62 9.02
N ALA A 257 6.38 4.46 8.63
CA ALA A 257 5.86 3.17 9.07
C ALA A 257 6.96 2.18 9.49
N PHE A 258 6.53 1.17 10.25
CA PHE A 258 7.40 0.16 10.85
C PHE A 258 6.76 -1.23 10.75
N TRP A 259 7.54 -2.25 10.37
CA TRP A 259 7.09 -3.64 10.42
C TRP A 259 8.26 -4.60 10.59
N PHE A 260 7.99 -5.79 11.14
CA PHE A 260 8.99 -6.85 11.23
C PHE A 260 9.18 -7.56 9.88
N THR A 261 10.43 -7.83 9.49
CA THR A 261 10.76 -8.63 8.29
C THR A 261 10.87 -10.12 8.62
N LYS A 262 11.14 -10.42 9.89
CA LYS A 262 11.04 -11.74 10.52
C LYS A 262 10.75 -11.54 12.00
N LYS A 263 10.24 -12.56 12.69
CA LYS A 263 9.96 -12.46 14.12
C LYS A 263 11.23 -12.06 14.89
N VAL A 264 11.13 -11.04 15.72
CA VAL A 264 12.23 -10.48 16.51
C VAL A 264 11.89 -10.60 17.98
N GLN A 265 12.87 -10.98 18.79
CA GLN A 265 12.74 -10.85 20.24
C GLN A 265 13.01 -9.40 20.61
N THR A 266 11.95 -8.66 20.96
CA THR A 266 12.03 -7.26 21.39
C THR A 266 11.37 -7.13 22.75
N ASP A 267 12.05 -7.63 23.79
CA ASP A 267 11.51 -7.69 25.16
C ASP A 267 11.04 -6.31 25.65
N SER A 268 11.72 -5.24 25.25
CA SER A 268 11.33 -3.86 25.58
C SER A 268 10.00 -3.46 24.93
N LEU A 269 9.78 -3.77 23.64
CA LEU A 269 8.52 -3.50 22.95
C LEU A 269 7.40 -4.39 23.51
N ALA A 270 7.66 -5.68 23.68
CA ALA A 270 6.70 -6.64 24.23
C ALA A 270 6.29 -6.29 25.67
N SER A 271 7.21 -5.79 26.48
CA SER A 271 6.91 -5.35 27.86
C SER A 271 6.12 -4.05 27.89
N LYS A 272 6.45 -3.06 27.05
CA LYS A 272 5.83 -1.73 27.07
C LYS A 272 4.48 -1.70 26.34
N TYR A 273 4.40 -2.38 25.20
CA TYR A 273 3.22 -2.43 24.33
C TYR A 273 2.97 -3.88 23.86
N PRO A 274 2.54 -4.78 24.78
CA PRO A 274 2.40 -6.21 24.48
C PRO A 274 1.46 -6.50 23.31
N LYS A 275 0.34 -5.77 23.20
CA LYS A 275 -0.61 -5.93 22.09
C LYS A 275 -0.05 -5.45 20.75
N VAL A 276 0.74 -4.37 20.74
CA VAL A 276 1.45 -3.93 19.52
C VAL A 276 2.47 -4.97 19.09
N TYR A 277 3.25 -5.53 20.02
CA TYR A 277 4.18 -6.61 19.71
C TYR A 277 3.47 -7.84 19.13
N ASP A 278 2.35 -8.25 19.73
CA ASP A 278 1.52 -9.35 19.23
C ASP A 278 1.04 -9.08 17.79
N ILE A 279 0.43 -7.91 17.53
CA ILE A 279 -0.02 -7.50 16.19
C ILE A 279 1.13 -7.58 15.18
N LEU A 280 2.26 -6.92 15.46
CA LEU A 280 3.40 -6.88 14.54
C LEU A 280 4.05 -8.26 14.32
N SER A 281 3.84 -9.21 15.23
CA SER A 281 4.40 -10.56 15.16
C SER A 281 3.54 -11.58 14.39
N LYS A 282 2.31 -11.23 14.00
CA LYS A 282 1.35 -12.17 13.37
C LYS A 282 1.72 -12.56 11.95
N ASP A 283 1.85 -11.59 11.06
CA ASP A 283 2.00 -11.85 9.62
C ASP A 283 2.83 -10.76 8.91
N SER A 284 3.08 -10.97 7.62
CA SER A 284 3.89 -10.06 6.78
C SER A 284 3.20 -8.74 6.42
N LEU A 285 1.88 -8.63 6.61
CA LEU A 285 1.13 -7.41 6.30
C LEU A 285 0.94 -6.52 7.53
N SER A 286 1.25 -7.02 8.72
CA SER A 286 1.13 -6.28 9.97
C SER A 286 2.16 -5.16 10.06
N GLU A 287 1.70 -3.95 10.39
CA GLU A 287 2.50 -2.72 10.31
C GLU A 287 2.04 -1.70 11.36
N LEU A 288 2.98 -0.88 11.82
CA LEU A 288 2.73 0.28 12.65
C LEU A 288 2.88 1.54 11.82
N TYR A 289 1.84 2.37 11.82
CA TYR A 289 1.80 3.66 11.15
C TYR A 289 2.00 4.78 12.16
N PHE A 290 2.94 5.68 11.90
CA PHE A 290 3.08 6.91 12.66
C PHE A 290 2.07 7.93 12.13
N LEU A 291 1.29 8.51 13.05
CA LEU A 291 0.18 9.42 12.78
C LEU A 291 0.53 10.85 13.26
N GLY A 292 -0.29 11.81 12.85
CA GLY A 292 -0.09 13.23 13.14
C GLY A 292 1.08 13.84 12.37
N LYS A 293 1.39 15.10 12.72
CA LYS A 293 2.61 15.77 12.27
C LYS A 293 3.85 14.99 12.71
N GLU A 294 4.93 15.12 11.95
CA GLU A 294 6.16 14.40 12.24
C GLU A 294 6.71 14.69 13.65
N ASP A 295 6.81 13.64 14.46
CA ASP A 295 7.40 13.67 15.80
C ASP A 295 8.65 12.79 15.82
N VAL A 296 9.80 13.40 15.51
CA VAL A 296 11.12 12.76 15.45
C VAL A 296 11.48 12.11 16.79
N ARG A 297 11.19 12.77 17.91
CA ARG A 297 11.51 12.27 19.26
C ARG A 297 10.72 11.00 19.56
N PHE A 298 9.43 10.98 19.19
CA PHE A 298 8.61 9.79 19.34
C PHE A 298 9.11 8.63 18.46
N LYS A 299 9.44 8.88 17.19
CA LYS A 299 10.03 7.87 16.29
C LYS A 299 11.30 7.25 16.87
N ILE A 300 12.23 8.08 17.37
CA ILE A 300 13.47 7.62 18.02
C ILE A 300 13.15 6.81 19.29
N SER A 301 12.23 7.30 20.13
CA SER A 301 11.81 6.62 21.35
C SER A 301 11.18 5.25 21.07
N PHE A 302 10.46 5.11 19.94
CA PHE A 302 9.93 3.84 19.48
C PHE A 302 11.05 2.91 18.98
N LEU A 303 11.98 3.41 18.15
CA LEU A 303 13.11 2.63 17.67
C LEU A 303 13.95 2.03 18.82
N LYS A 304 14.16 2.78 19.91
CA LYS A 304 14.83 2.29 21.13
C LYS A 304 14.18 1.05 21.76
N LEU A 305 12.90 0.78 21.49
CA LEU A 305 12.21 -0.42 21.99
C LEU A 305 12.53 -1.67 21.16
N VAL A 306 13.02 -1.50 19.93
CA VAL A 306 13.20 -2.58 18.96
C VAL A 306 14.65 -2.78 18.53
N VAL A 307 15.51 -1.78 18.70
CA VAL A 307 16.96 -1.94 18.56
C VAL A 307 17.58 -2.51 19.84
N PRO A 308 18.69 -3.27 19.76
CA PRO A 308 19.41 -3.74 20.95
C PRO A 308 19.86 -2.57 21.83
N LYS A 309 19.81 -2.73 23.16
CA LYS A 309 19.99 -1.64 24.15
C LYS A 309 21.27 -0.82 23.97
N ASP A 310 22.37 -1.45 23.55
CA ASP A 310 23.68 -0.79 23.40
C ASP A 310 23.95 -0.29 21.97
N THR A 311 22.94 -0.33 21.10
CA THR A 311 23.08 0.11 19.70
C THR A 311 22.97 1.63 19.61
N ASN A 312 24.08 2.31 19.33
CA ASN A 312 24.07 3.72 18.99
C ASN A 312 23.77 3.91 17.49
N ILE A 313 22.50 4.16 17.16
CA ILE A 313 22.04 4.40 15.78
C ILE A 313 22.47 5.77 15.21
N PHE A 314 23.03 6.67 16.03
CA PHE A 314 23.44 8.03 15.63
C PHE A 314 24.94 8.17 15.40
N LYS A 315 25.76 7.22 15.85
CA LYS A 315 27.22 7.27 15.73
C LYS A 315 27.66 7.47 14.29
N ASN A 316 28.41 8.52 13.97
CA ASN A 316 28.85 8.86 12.60
C ASN A 316 27.69 9.03 11.61
N LEU A 317 26.56 9.57 12.06
CA LEU A 317 25.46 9.96 11.18
C LEU A 317 25.70 11.41 10.72
N THR A 318 25.69 11.66 9.41
CA THR A 318 25.83 13.03 8.88
C THR A 318 24.46 13.56 8.50
N ILE A 319 24.15 14.79 8.94
CA ILE A 319 22.98 15.53 8.44
C ILE A 319 23.50 16.65 7.52
N PRO A 320 22.96 16.76 6.29
CA PRO A 320 23.35 17.84 5.37
C PRO A 320 22.88 19.20 5.89
N SER A 321 23.51 20.28 5.41
CA SER A 321 23.17 21.66 5.78
C SER A 321 21.71 22.02 5.57
N THR A 322 21.09 21.44 4.56
CA THR A 322 19.66 21.59 4.25
C THR A 322 18.77 21.12 5.38
N SER A 323 19.15 20.08 6.13
CA SER A 323 18.37 19.49 7.23
C SER A 323 18.90 19.85 8.63
N SER A 324 19.73 20.89 8.72
CA SER A 324 20.27 21.42 9.98
C SER A 324 19.68 22.80 10.29
N LYS A 325 19.39 23.05 11.58
CA LYS A 325 18.88 24.33 12.08
C LYS A 325 19.83 25.50 11.84
N ASP A 326 21.13 25.26 11.83
CA ASP A 326 22.16 26.29 11.66
C ASP A 326 22.69 26.41 10.21
N GLY A 327 22.11 25.64 9.28
CA GLY A 327 22.52 25.62 7.87
C GLY A 327 23.91 25.05 7.62
N LYS A 328 24.48 24.26 8.56
CA LYS A 328 25.77 23.59 8.39
C LYS A 328 25.63 22.07 8.39
N GLU A 329 26.58 21.41 7.73
CA GLU A 329 26.69 19.96 7.83
C GLU A 329 27.28 19.58 9.20
N HIS A 330 26.70 18.56 9.82
CA HIS A 330 27.13 18.04 11.12
C HIS A 330 27.26 16.53 11.08
N ILE A 331 28.27 16.01 11.77
CA ILE A 331 28.46 14.58 12.03
C ILE A 331 28.18 14.33 13.50
N PHE A 332 27.17 13.51 13.77
CA PHE A 332 26.68 13.24 15.12
C PHE A 332 27.33 12.00 15.70
N GLN A 333 27.55 12.02 17.01
CA GLN A 333 27.97 10.86 17.79
C GLN A 333 26.88 10.39 18.75
N SER A 334 25.90 11.23 19.07
CA SER A 334 24.84 10.94 20.04
C SER A 334 23.47 11.38 19.55
N GLU A 335 22.44 10.92 20.28
CA GLU A 335 21.06 11.37 20.07
C GLU A 335 20.86 12.82 20.47
N GLU A 336 21.52 13.25 21.54
CA GLU A 336 21.41 14.60 22.09
C GLU A 336 21.90 15.62 21.06
N GLU A 337 23.08 15.38 20.47
CA GLU A 337 23.61 16.23 19.40
C GLU A 337 22.68 16.20 18.18
N PHE A 338 22.19 15.02 17.77
CA PHE A 338 21.25 14.91 16.64
C PHE A 338 20.00 15.77 16.87
N LEU A 339 19.37 15.68 18.04
CA LEU A 339 18.15 16.43 18.37
C LEU A 339 18.39 17.94 18.54
N GLU A 340 19.61 18.34 18.90
CA GLU A 340 20.01 19.73 18.99
C GLU A 340 20.01 20.40 17.61
N TYR A 341 20.59 19.75 16.60
CA TYR A 341 20.81 20.38 15.28
C TYR A 341 19.82 19.96 14.20
N TYR A 342 19.17 18.80 14.31
CA TYR A 342 18.27 18.31 13.25
C TYR A 342 17.01 19.16 13.10
N GLN A 343 16.68 19.50 11.84
CA GLN A 343 15.41 20.08 11.44
C GLN A 343 14.78 19.20 10.36
N SER A 344 13.51 18.83 10.54
CA SER A 344 12.77 18.15 9.47
C SER A 344 12.43 19.15 8.37
N ASN A 345 12.87 18.85 7.16
CA ASN A 345 12.60 19.65 5.96
C ASN A 345 11.21 19.44 5.35
N LEU A 346 10.38 18.57 5.94
CA LEU A 346 9.12 18.14 5.34
C LEU A 346 7.90 19.02 5.67
N GLY A 347 8.09 20.18 6.30
CA GLY A 347 7.01 21.15 6.44
C GLY A 347 7.40 22.32 7.31
N GLU A 348 7.96 23.35 6.68
CA GLU A 348 7.79 24.78 7.01
C GLU A 348 8.71 25.62 6.11
N LYS A 349 8.17 26.03 4.96
CA LYS A 349 8.46 27.31 4.33
C LYS A 349 7.17 27.92 3.84
#